data_AF-A0A7V4QD47-F1
#
_entry.id   AF-A0A7V4QD47-F1
#
_cell.length_a   1.000
_cell.length_b   1.000
_cell.length_c   1.000
_cell.angle_alpha   90.00
_cell.angle_beta   90.00
_cell.angle_gamma   90.00
#
_symmetry.space_group_name_H-M   'P 1'
#
loop_
_entity.id
_entity.type
_entity.pdbx_description
1 polymer ?
#
loop_
_entity_poly.entity_id
_entity_poly.type
_entity_poly.pdbx_seq_one_letter_code
_entity_poly.pdbx_strand_id
1 'polypeptide(L)'
;MENFLLLQSDMSDFVKTECNIKAIHDEFVRLTRELRHKEIRDIYIEYTDDKLKACVDIDDYTVKLPSNGGVLADWASMLNNCMAGYFHYIYAKTTVIYIFLEIMRFSLR
;
A
#
# COMPACT_ATOMS: atom_id res chain seq x y z
N MET A 1 2.42 -30.05 3.62
CA MET A 1 1.51 -29.77 2.50
C MET A 1 1.55 -28.28 2.26
N GLU A 2 2.35 -27.84 1.29
CA GLU A 2 2.31 -26.46 0.82
C GLU A 2 1.02 -26.28 0.02
N ASN A 3 0.09 -25.47 0.54
CA ASN A 3 -1.09 -25.07 -0.21
C ASN A 3 -0.64 -24.11 -1.30
N PHE A 4 -0.36 -24.64 -2.48
CA PHE A 4 -0.34 -23.85 -3.71
C PHE A 4 -1.78 -23.40 -3.99
N LEU A 5 -2.14 -22.24 -3.47
CA LEU A 5 -3.31 -21.49 -3.94
C LEU A 5 -3.09 -21.29 -5.44
N LEU A 6 -3.87 -21.99 -6.26
CA LEU A 6 -4.03 -21.69 -7.67
C LEU A 6 -4.61 -20.26 -7.73
N LEU A 7 -3.72 -19.28 -7.94
CA LEU A 7 -4.10 -17.90 -8.21
C LEU A 7 -4.78 -17.91 -9.58
N GLN A 8 -6.12 -17.99 -9.60
CA GLN A 8 -6.89 -17.54 -10.76
C GLN A 8 -6.78 -16.01 -10.83
N SER A 9 -5.60 -15.51 -11.23
CA SER A 9 -5.51 -14.16 -11.78
C SER A 9 -6.10 -14.21 -13.17
N ASP A 10 -7.01 -13.29 -13.49
CA ASP A 10 -7.32 -13.02 -14.87
C ASP A 10 -6.02 -12.57 -15.56
N MET A 11 -5.67 -13.16 -16.71
CA MET A 11 -4.41 -12.85 -17.41
C MET A 11 -4.35 -11.39 -17.86
N SER A 12 -5.47 -10.67 -17.77
CA SER A 12 -5.60 -9.22 -17.95
C SER A 12 -4.82 -8.40 -16.91
N ASP A 13 -4.60 -8.93 -15.70
CA ASP A 13 -3.88 -8.24 -14.62
C ASP A 13 -2.35 -8.35 -14.78
N PHE A 14 -1.85 -9.24 -15.65
CA PHE A 14 -0.41 -9.44 -15.88
C PHE A 14 0.18 -8.33 -16.74
N VAL A 15 1.23 -7.68 -16.24
CA VAL A 15 2.00 -6.68 -16.98
C VAL A 15 3.16 -7.37 -17.68
N LYS A 16 3.25 -7.21 -19.00
CA LYS A 16 4.37 -7.73 -19.77
C LYS A 16 5.68 -7.14 -19.26
N THR A 17 6.51 -8.01 -18.69
CA THR A 17 7.81 -7.66 -18.10
C THR A 17 8.96 -8.14 -18.97
N GLU A 18 10.18 -7.69 -18.66
CA GLU A 18 11.39 -8.16 -19.34
C GLU A 18 11.62 -9.65 -19.10
N CYS A 19 12.22 -10.34 -20.07
CA CYS A 19 12.55 -11.77 -19.96
C CYS A 19 13.80 -11.99 -19.09
N ASN A 20 13.74 -11.62 -17.81
CA ASN A 20 14.76 -11.91 -16.81
C ASN A 20 14.12 -12.32 -15.48
N ILE A 21 14.86 -13.13 -14.70
CA ILE A 21 14.35 -13.78 -13.48
C ILE A 21 13.81 -12.75 -12.47
N LYS A 22 14.52 -11.64 -12.27
CA LYS A 22 14.11 -10.61 -11.32
C LYS A 22 12.81 -9.95 -11.74
N ALA A 23 12.71 -9.54 -13.00
CA ALA A 23 11.54 -8.85 -13.54
C ALA A 23 10.29 -9.76 -13.53
N ILE A 24 10.45 -11.05 -13.80
CA ILE A 24 9.38 -12.06 -13.69
C ILE A 24 8.99 -12.28 -12.22
N HIS A 25 9.96 -12.46 -11.32
CA HIS A 25 9.71 -12.62 -9.89
C HIS A 25 8.97 -11.42 -9.29
N ASP A 26 9.44 -10.21 -9.59
CA ASP A 26 8.84 -8.96 -9.11
C ASP A 26 7.38 -8.84 -9.57
N GLU A 27 7.07 -9.30 -10.79
CA GLU A 27 5.72 -9.32 -11.33
C GLU A 27 4.81 -10.36 -10.65
N PHE A 28 5.31 -11.58 -10.37
CA PHE A 28 4.56 -12.57 -9.58
C PHE A 28 4.28 -12.08 -8.16
N VAL A 29 5.26 -11.42 -7.54
CA VAL A 29 5.11 -10.81 -6.21
C VAL A 29 4.06 -9.70 -6.26
N ARG A 30 4.08 -8.83 -7.29
CA ARG A 30 3.07 -7.79 -7.50
C ARG A 30 1.67 -8.38 -7.61
N LEU A 31 1.48 -9.36 -8.49
CA LEU A 31 0.18 -10.03 -8.69
C LEU A 31 -0.36 -10.68 -7.42
N THR A 32 0.51 -11.37 -6.68
CA THR A 32 0.13 -12.01 -5.41
C THR A 32 -0.33 -10.96 -4.38
N ARG A 33 0.34 -9.81 -4.32
CA ARG A 33 -0.05 -8.68 -3.46
C ARG A 33 -1.37 -8.07 -3.88
N GLU A 34 -1.58 -7.85 -5.18
CA GLU A 34 -2.83 -7.31 -5.70
C GLU A 34 -4.01 -8.23 -5.40
N LEU A 35 -3.83 -9.55 -5.58
CA LEU A 35 -4.87 -10.52 -5.23
C LEU A 35 -5.19 -10.51 -3.73
N ARG A 36 -4.16 -10.39 -2.88
CA ARG A 36 -4.32 -10.36 -1.42
C ARG A 36 -5.13 -9.15 -0.93
N HIS A 37 -5.07 -8.04 -1.65
CA HIS A 37 -5.71 -6.77 -1.25
C HIS A 37 -6.77 -6.28 -2.25
N LYS A 38 -7.19 -7.13 -3.19
CA LYS A 38 -8.11 -6.79 -4.27
C LYS A 38 -9.42 -6.20 -3.75
N GLU A 39 -9.92 -6.73 -2.64
CA GLU A 39 -11.19 -6.32 -2.04
C GLU A 39 -11.15 -4.91 -1.43
N ILE A 40 -9.97 -4.41 -1.06
CA ILE A 40 -9.83 -3.12 -0.37
C ILE A 40 -9.19 -2.04 -1.24
N ARG A 41 -8.58 -2.42 -2.37
CA ARG A 41 -7.73 -1.54 -3.20
C ARG A 41 -8.42 -0.23 -3.57
N ASP A 42 -9.64 -0.35 -4.11
CA ASP A 42 -10.37 0.77 -4.69
C ASP A 42 -11.35 1.44 -3.71
N ILE A 43 -11.29 1.06 -2.43
CA ILE A 43 -12.14 1.64 -1.39
C ILE A 43 -11.43 2.85 -0.75
N TYR A 44 -11.99 4.03 -1.00
CA TYR A 44 -11.51 5.29 -0.44
C TYR A 44 -11.89 5.45 1.03
N ILE A 45 -11.02 6.11 1.78
CA ILE A 45 -11.21 6.38 3.20
C ILE A 45 -11.50 7.87 3.38
N GLU A 46 -12.61 8.17 4.05
CA GLU A 46 -12.98 9.53 4.42
C GLU A 46 -12.54 9.85 5.85
N TYR A 47 -11.82 10.96 6.01
CA TYR A 47 -11.35 11.47 7.29
C TYR A 47 -12.05 12.77 7.66
N THR A 48 -12.17 13.01 8.97
CA THR A 48 -12.62 14.31 9.46
C THR A 48 -11.49 15.34 9.36
N ASP A 49 -11.85 16.62 9.30
CA ASP A 49 -10.90 17.73 9.25
C ASP A 49 -9.90 17.69 10.42
N ASP A 50 -10.34 17.27 11.60
CA ASP A 50 -9.47 17.15 12.78
C ASP A 50 -8.37 16.09 12.61
N LYS A 51 -8.63 15.02 11.84
CA LYS A 51 -7.60 14.03 11.51
C LYS A 51 -6.67 14.55 10.41
N LEU A 52 -7.23 15.27 9.44
CA LEU A 52 -6.44 15.90 8.37
C LEU A 52 -5.49 16.99 8.89
N LYS A 53 -5.84 17.70 9.97
CA LYS A 53 -4.97 18.69 10.62
C LYS A 53 -3.63 18.13 11.11
N ALA A 54 -3.56 16.82 11.38
CA ALA A 54 -2.33 16.16 11.78
C ALA A 54 -1.41 15.78 10.59
N CYS A 55 -1.90 15.92 9.35
CA CYS A 55 -1.09 15.75 8.14
C CYS A 55 -0.30 17.03 7.88
N VAL A 56 0.93 17.08 8.39
CA VAL A 56 1.82 18.24 8.32
C VAL A 56 3.21 17.83 7.83
N ASP A 57 3.94 18.79 7.30
CA ASP A 57 5.36 18.64 7.03
C ASP A 57 6.15 19.09 8.27
N ILE A 58 7.01 18.22 8.80
CA ILE A 58 7.83 18.45 9.99
C ILE A 58 9.28 18.13 9.62
N ASP A 59 10.13 19.15 9.59
CA ASP A 59 11.56 19.07 9.25
C ASP A 59 11.82 18.32 7.93
N ASP A 60 12.21 17.05 8.05
CA ASP A 60 12.57 16.15 6.97
C ASP A 60 11.51 15.06 6.74
N TYR A 61 10.31 15.20 7.33
CA TYR A 61 9.21 14.25 7.18
C TYR A 61 7.91 14.94 6.75
N THR A 62 7.06 14.19 6.05
CA THR A 62 5.66 14.53 5.77
C THR A 62 4.76 13.48 6.43
N VAL A 63 3.78 13.94 7.20
CA VAL A 63 2.80 13.08 7.86
C VAL A 63 1.58 12.94 6.96
N LYS A 64 1.19 11.69 6.65
CA LYS A 64 0.07 11.42 5.74
C LYS A 64 -0.88 10.36 6.27
N LEU A 65 -2.10 10.40 5.76
CA LEU A 65 -3.12 9.37 5.92
C LEU A 65 -3.31 8.61 4.61
N PRO A 66 -3.61 7.30 4.65
CA PRO A 66 -3.86 6.53 3.45
C PRO A 66 -5.18 6.97 2.83
N SER A 67 -5.18 7.34 1.55
CA SER A 67 -6.38 7.81 0.84
C SER A 67 -7.37 6.68 0.51
N ASN A 68 -6.87 5.46 0.39
CA ASN A 68 -7.65 4.25 0.12
C ASN A 68 -6.92 3.00 0.64
N GLY A 69 -7.56 1.84 0.55
CA GLY A 69 -6.98 0.57 0.99
C GLY A 69 -5.75 0.15 0.17
N GLY A 70 -5.67 0.52 -1.11
CA GLY A 70 -4.50 0.29 -1.95
C GLY A 70 -3.25 0.99 -1.41
N VAL A 71 -3.34 2.29 -1.12
CA VAL A 71 -2.25 3.08 -0.54
C VAL A 71 -1.81 2.51 0.82
N LEU A 72 -2.75 2.08 1.65
CA LEU A 72 -2.43 1.42 2.92
C LEU A 72 -1.67 0.09 2.70
N ALA A 73 -2.07 -0.71 1.73
CA ALA A 73 -1.41 -1.96 1.38
C ALA A 73 0.01 -1.75 0.82
N ASP A 74 0.18 -0.75 -0.05
CA ASP A 74 1.47 -0.38 -0.61
C ASP A 74 2.45 0.03 0.49
N TRP A 75 1.99 0.88 1.41
CA TRP A 75 2.81 1.28 2.55
C TRP A 75 3.10 0.12 3.50
N ALA A 76 2.14 -0.79 3.72
CA ALA A 76 2.37 -1.98 4.55
C ALA A 76 3.46 -2.85 3.95
N SER A 77 3.47 -2.99 2.62
CA SER A 77 4.51 -3.70 1.89
C SER A 77 5.86 -2.97 1.96
N MET A 78 5.88 -1.64 1.81
CA MET A 78 7.10 -0.84 1.86
C MET A 78 7.79 -0.96 3.23
N LEU A 79 6.99 -0.96 4.31
CA LEU A 79 7.46 -1.08 5.69
C LEU A 79 7.62 -2.54 6.14
N ASN A 80 7.30 -3.53 5.28
CA ASN A 80 7.26 -4.96 5.60
C ASN A 80 6.48 -5.26 6.89
N ASN A 81 5.28 -4.70 7.03
CA ASN A 81 4.41 -4.89 8.19
C ASN A 81 2.98 -5.32 7.79
N CYS A 82 2.14 -5.56 8.81
CA CYS A 82 0.77 -6.06 8.61
C CYS A 82 -0.30 -4.96 8.62
N MET A 83 0.05 -3.68 8.44
CA MET A 83 -0.91 -2.60 8.67
C MET A 83 -2.09 -2.57 7.69
N ALA A 84 -1.96 -3.23 6.53
CA ALA A 84 -3.07 -3.46 5.61
C ALA A 84 -4.26 -4.17 6.29
N GLY A 85 -3.99 -5.03 7.29
CA GLY A 85 -5.03 -5.70 8.08
C GLY A 85 -5.88 -4.77 8.93
N TYR A 86 -5.45 -3.52 9.14
CA TYR A 86 -6.22 -2.53 9.89
C TYR A 86 -7.24 -1.79 9.03
N PHE A 87 -7.29 -2.06 7.72
CA PHE A 87 -8.18 -1.37 6.79
C PHE A 87 -9.63 -1.28 7.30
N HIS A 88 -10.19 -2.41 7.76
CA HIS A 88 -11.58 -2.45 8.24
C HIS A 88 -11.81 -1.51 9.44
N TYR A 89 -10.86 -1.43 10.38
CA TYR A 89 -10.96 -0.56 11.55
C TYR A 89 -10.84 0.92 11.19
N ILE A 90 -9.99 1.25 10.22
CA ILE A 90 -9.83 2.61 9.70
C ILE A 90 -11.10 3.03 8.95
N TYR A 91 -11.61 2.18 8.06
CA TYR A 91 -12.83 2.43 7.30
C TYR A 91 -14.05 2.61 8.22
N ALA A 92 -14.15 1.81 9.28
CA ALA A 92 -15.16 1.95 10.34
C ALA A 92 -14.94 3.16 11.26
N LYS A 93 -13.90 3.99 11.02
CA LYS A 93 -13.53 5.18 11.81
C LYS A 93 -13.24 4.88 13.30
N THR A 94 -12.85 3.65 13.61
CA THR A 94 -12.50 3.19 14.97
C THR A 94 -11.02 3.33 15.27
N THR A 95 -10.19 3.41 14.24
CA THR A 95 -8.75 3.64 14.36
C THR A 95 -8.26 4.56 13.25
N VAL A 96 -7.06 5.10 13.41
CA VAL A 96 -6.39 5.91 12.38
C VAL A 96 -4.90 5.57 12.38
N ILE A 97 -4.29 5.49 11.19
CA ILE A 97 -2.85 5.26 11.04
C ILE A 97 -2.26 6.43 10.27
N TYR A 98 -1.37 7.17 10.92
CA TYR A 98 -0.54 8.18 10.29
C TYR A 98 0.78 7.56 9.87
N ILE A 99 1.24 7.86 8.65
CA ILE A 99 2.55 7.47 8.18
C ILE A 99 3.47 8.69 8.14
N PHE A 100 4.74 8.49 8.49
CA PHE A 100 5.79 9.50 8.44
C PHE A 100 6.70 9.12 7.28
N LEU A 101 6.77 9.97 6.25
CA LEU A 101 7.56 9.73 5.05
C LEU A 101 8.68 10.76 4.96
N GLU A 102 9.92 10.31 4.75
CA GLU A 102 11.07 11.20 4.61
C GLU A 102 10.96 12.04 3.32
N ILE A 103 11.23 13.33 3.43
CA ILE A 103 11.28 14.28 2.32
C ILE A 103 12.66 14.17 1.68
N MET A 104 12.74 13.51 0.53
CA MET A 104 13.98 13.45 -0.26
C MET A 104 14.36 14.85 -0.76
N ARG A 105 15.24 15.53 -0.03
CA ARG A 105 15.85 16.78 -0.47
C ARG A 105 17.01 16.46 -1.41
N PHE A 106 16.81 16.66 -2.72
CA PHE A 106 17.92 16.66 -3.66
C PHE A 106 18.82 17.86 -3.35
N SER A 107 19.97 17.59 -2.74
CA SER A 107 21.05 18.56 -2.60
C SER A 107 21.63 18.80 -3.99
N LEU A 108 21.30 19.94 -4.60
CA LEU A 108 22.05 20.49 -5.73
C LEU A 108 23.46 20.81 -5.20
N ARG A 109 24.42 19.94 -5.51
CA ARG A 109 25.86 20.24 -5.44
C ARG A 109 26.33 20.83 -6.75
#